data_AF-A0A2B5KP49-F1
#
_entry.id   AF-A0A2B5KP49-F1
#
_cell.length_a   1.000
_cell.length_b   1.000
_cell.length_c   1.000
_cell.angle_alpha   90.00
_cell.angle_beta   90.00
_cell.angle_gamma   90.00
#
_symmetry.space_group_name_H-M   'P 1'
#
loop_
_entity.id
_entity.type
_entity.pdbx_description
1 polymer ?
#
loop_
_entity_poly.entity_id
_entity_poly.type
_entity_poly.pdbx_seq_one_letter_code
_entity_poly.pdbx_strand_id
1 'polypeptide(L)'
;MGNEQVKNAGEEKKLCLCMIVKNESRIMERCLNATKSIVDFVSICDTGSTDDTPEIIENWCEENEIPGTVHHEPFQNFGYNRSLAVSLAQKTYPEADYLLILDADMILEVDPDFDKTSLTEDHYLTMQYDIHIKYWLTRLLKASLPWKSVGVTHEYWDIDRSKVGANYNTRVARLETLVVNDPGDGGSKADKFERDERLLLQGLSDPETTPDLHIRYLFYLAQTYFHLSQFEDSIKWYKKRVEAGGWVEEVFYSLLRIGFCYEQLANRSANKQYEVTGADEKENAKTQEEQYTALAILYFQKAWEYRPTRAEPLYQLARMYRLKSQNNIALMYALQGKEIPFPKNDLLFVDYHVYDYLFDYEISISAFYIPHKKHLGAVSQKYLESKKEELPLHIANMVESNAKFY
;
A
#
# COMPACT_ATOMS: atom_id res chain seq x y z
N MET A 1 27.37 15.65 -45.20
CA MET A 1 25.95 16.00 -45.06
C MET A 1 25.31 14.94 -44.18
N GLY A 2 25.47 15.06 -42.87
CA GLY A 2 24.79 14.19 -41.91
C GLY A 2 23.48 14.86 -41.55
N ASN A 3 22.37 14.16 -41.78
CA ASN A 3 21.04 14.61 -41.38
C ASN A 3 20.97 14.66 -39.85
N GLU A 4 21.13 15.84 -39.28
CA GLU A 4 20.53 16.15 -37.97
C GLU A 4 19.01 16.07 -38.15
N GLN A 5 18.42 15.04 -37.54
CA GLN A 5 16.97 15.03 -37.32
C GLN A 5 16.66 16.22 -36.43
N VAL A 6 16.10 17.26 -37.02
CA VAL A 6 15.46 18.36 -36.31
C VAL A 6 14.32 17.73 -35.50
N LYS A 7 14.57 17.45 -34.20
CA LYS A 7 13.50 17.23 -33.24
C LYS A 7 12.64 18.49 -33.32
N ASN A 8 11.36 18.34 -33.65
CA ASN A 8 10.38 19.41 -33.45
C ASN A 8 10.45 19.78 -31.97
N ALA A 9 11.11 20.89 -31.64
CA ALA A 9 11.19 21.38 -30.28
C ALA A 9 9.80 21.89 -29.90
N GLY A 10 9.01 21.02 -29.28
CA GLY A 10 7.81 21.45 -28.57
C GLY A 10 8.20 22.48 -27.52
N GLU A 11 7.27 23.38 -27.21
CA GLU A 11 7.47 24.34 -26.12
C GLU A 11 7.73 23.59 -24.81
N GLU A 12 8.81 23.96 -24.12
CA GLU A 12 9.21 23.32 -22.87
C GLU A 12 8.09 23.46 -21.83
N LYS A 13 7.69 22.33 -21.26
CA LYS A 13 6.58 22.27 -20.31
C LYS A 13 7.02 22.78 -18.94
N LYS A 14 6.19 23.61 -18.32
CA LYS A 14 6.45 24.13 -16.97
C LYS A 14 5.82 23.24 -15.90
N LEU A 15 6.60 22.90 -14.87
CA LEU A 15 6.18 22.07 -13.75
C LEU A 15 6.06 22.89 -12.47
N CYS A 16 4.93 22.79 -11.78
CA CYS A 16 4.75 23.33 -10.44
C CYS A 16 4.80 22.19 -9.41
N LEU A 17 5.73 22.25 -8.46
CA LEU A 17 5.65 21.39 -7.27
C LEU A 17 4.42 21.76 -6.46
N CYS A 18 3.57 20.78 -6.18
CA CYS A 18 2.33 20.96 -5.45
C CYS A 18 2.21 19.90 -4.35
N MET A 19 2.14 20.34 -3.09
CA MET A 19 2.10 19.46 -1.92
C MET A 19 1.20 20.06 -0.85
N ILE A 20 0.78 19.21 0.09
CA ILE A 20 0.35 19.65 1.41
C ILE A 20 1.46 19.32 2.41
N VAL A 21 1.70 20.17 3.39
CA VAL A 21 2.73 19.96 4.42
C VAL A 21 2.20 20.25 5.82
N LYS A 22 2.85 19.65 6.83
CA LYS A 22 2.65 19.98 8.24
C LYS A 22 3.82 19.47 9.06
N ASN A 23 4.58 20.38 9.68
CA ASN A 23 5.67 20.03 10.61
C ASN A 23 6.74 19.11 10.01
N GLU A 24 7.28 19.48 8.84
CA GLU A 24 8.26 18.68 8.08
C GLU A 24 9.62 19.39 7.94
N SER A 25 9.91 20.36 8.81
CA SER A 25 11.14 21.19 8.79
C SER A 25 12.43 20.37 8.67
N ARG A 26 12.49 19.18 9.27
CA ARG A 26 13.67 18.29 9.27
C ARG A 26 14.03 17.71 7.91
N ILE A 27 13.05 17.58 7.03
CA ILE A 27 13.19 16.87 5.74
C ILE A 27 12.84 17.74 4.55
N MET A 28 12.31 18.95 4.78
CA MET A 28 11.73 19.76 3.72
C MET A 28 12.75 20.13 2.62
N GLU A 29 13.94 20.58 3.01
CA GLU A 29 15.01 20.89 2.06
C GLU A 29 15.41 19.68 1.20
N ARG A 30 15.41 18.47 1.77
CA ARG A 30 15.76 17.24 1.03
C ARG A 30 14.78 17.01 -0.13
N CYS A 31 13.48 17.12 0.15
CA CYS A 31 12.43 16.97 -0.86
C CYS A 31 12.53 18.07 -1.92
N LEU A 32 12.66 19.34 -1.50
CA LEU A 32 12.79 20.48 -2.43
C LEU A 32 14.01 20.32 -3.36
N ASN A 33 15.18 20.02 -2.79
CA ASN A 33 16.41 19.81 -3.55
C ASN A 33 16.30 18.67 -4.58
N ALA A 34 15.58 17.60 -4.26
CA ALA A 34 15.35 16.48 -5.18
C ALA A 34 14.52 16.87 -6.43
N THR A 35 13.72 17.94 -6.33
CA THR A 35 12.90 18.44 -7.44
C THR A 35 13.51 19.59 -8.22
N LYS A 36 14.56 20.22 -7.66
CA LYS A 36 15.18 21.48 -8.14
C LYS A 36 15.49 21.49 -9.64
N SER A 37 15.93 20.37 -10.19
CA SER A 37 16.36 20.28 -11.60
C SER A 37 15.21 20.39 -12.60
N ILE A 38 13.95 20.24 -12.17
CA ILE A 38 12.80 20.16 -13.07
C ILE A 38 11.63 21.07 -12.71
N VAL A 39 11.59 21.64 -11.51
CA VAL A 39 10.46 22.50 -11.11
C VAL A 39 10.70 23.94 -11.55
N ASP A 40 9.65 24.55 -12.10
CA ASP A 40 9.64 25.95 -12.51
C ASP A 40 8.92 26.82 -11.46
N PHE A 41 8.05 26.21 -10.67
CA PHE A 41 7.27 26.85 -9.60
C PHE A 41 7.14 25.95 -8.38
N VAL A 42 6.94 26.56 -7.22
CA VAL A 42 6.59 25.87 -5.98
C VAL A 42 5.31 26.47 -5.41
N SER A 43 4.28 25.64 -5.22
CA SER A 43 3.00 26.02 -4.61
C SER A 43 2.64 24.99 -3.54
N ILE A 44 2.91 25.31 -2.28
CA ILE A 44 2.72 24.37 -1.17
C ILE A 44 1.60 24.88 -0.25
N CYS A 45 0.70 23.98 0.14
CA CYS A 45 -0.33 24.26 1.12
C CYS A 45 0.12 23.75 2.50
N ASP A 46 0.56 24.66 3.36
CA ASP A 46 0.76 24.40 4.76
C ASP A 46 -0.58 24.19 5.46
N THR A 47 -0.71 23.06 6.16
CA THR A 47 -1.95 22.64 6.81
C THR A 47 -1.99 22.93 8.31
N GLY A 48 -1.16 23.88 8.75
CA GLY A 48 -1.00 24.32 10.13
C GLY A 48 0.29 23.81 10.75
N SER A 49 1.43 24.07 10.12
CA SER A 49 2.74 23.88 10.74
C SER A 49 2.92 24.81 11.94
N THR A 50 3.68 24.34 12.92
CA THR A 50 4.06 25.04 14.15
C THR A 50 5.57 25.08 14.35
N ASP A 51 6.31 24.50 13.39
CA ASP A 51 7.76 24.60 13.26
C ASP A 51 8.11 25.47 12.04
N ASP A 52 9.40 25.58 11.73
CA ASP A 52 9.92 26.46 10.68
C ASP A 52 9.71 25.92 9.24
N THR A 53 8.74 25.00 9.03
CA THR A 53 8.48 24.40 7.70
C THR A 53 8.16 25.47 6.64
N PRO A 54 7.24 26.43 6.88
CA PRO A 54 6.95 27.48 5.91
C PRO A 54 8.18 28.32 5.55
N GLU A 55 8.94 28.77 6.55
CA GLU A 55 10.12 29.60 6.39
C GLU A 55 11.21 28.89 5.59
N ILE A 56 11.41 27.58 5.81
CA ILE A 56 12.35 26.77 5.02
C ILE A 56 11.95 26.75 3.54
N ILE A 57 10.65 26.60 3.24
CA ILE A 57 10.16 26.59 1.85
C ILE A 57 10.41 27.95 1.19
N GLU A 58 10.05 29.04 1.87
CA GLU A 58 10.20 30.40 1.35
C GLU A 58 11.67 30.74 1.10
N ASN A 59 12.54 30.51 2.09
CA ASN A 59 13.98 30.74 1.96
C ASN A 59 14.58 29.91 0.83
N TRP A 60 14.20 28.63 0.71
CA TRP A 60 14.69 27.78 -0.37
C TRP A 60 14.26 28.32 -1.75
N CYS A 61 13.02 28.80 -1.90
CA CYS A 61 12.56 29.38 -3.17
C CYS A 61 13.34 30.66 -3.52
N GLU A 62 13.60 31.53 -2.54
CA GLU A 62 14.41 32.74 -2.71
C GLU A 62 15.86 32.41 -3.10
N GLU A 63 16.52 31.50 -2.37
CA GLU A 63 17.91 31.11 -2.61
C GLU A 63 18.14 30.46 -3.98
N ASN A 64 17.12 29.78 -4.51
CA ASN A 64 17.19 29.06 -5.77
C ASN A 64 16.58 29.84 -6.94
N GLU A 65 16.10 31.06 -6.72
CA GLU A 65 15.43 31.91 -7.71
C GLU A 65 14.23 31.23 -8.39
N ILE A 66 13.52 30.36 -7.65
CA ILE A 66 12.31 29.68 -8.12
C ILE A 66 11.09 30.37 -7.50
N PRO A 67 10.10 30.85 -8.30
CA PRO A 67 8.89 31.43 -7.74
C PRO A 67 8.16 30.42 -6.82
N GLY A 68 8.05 30.81 -5.55
CA GLY A 68 7.48 29.99 -4.48
C GLY A 68 6.31 30.68 -3.79
N THR A 69 5.28 29.92 -3.42
CA THR A 69 4.19 30.41 -2.57
C THR A 69 3.80 29.34 -1.57
N VAL A 70 3.80 29.71 -0.28
CA VAL A 70 3.21 28.92 0.80
C VAL A 70 1.82 29.46 1.10
N HIS A 71 0.82 28.60 0.98
CA HIS A 71 -0.56 28.88 1.36
C HIS A 71 -0.83 28.30 2.75
N HIS A 72 -1.57 29.01 3.60
CA HIS A 72 -1.93 28.51 4.93
C HIS A 72 -3.42 28.23 4.99
N GLU A 73 -3.78 26.96 5.14
CA GLU A 73 -5.18 26.51 5.19
C GLU A 73 -5.34 25.46 6.29
N PRO A 74 -6.41 25.47 7.09
CA PRO A 74 -6.59 24.46 8.13
C PRO A 74 -6.74 23.06 7.51
N PHE A 75 -6.12 22.06 8.15
CA PHE A 75 -6.36 20.67 7.79
C PHE A 75 -7.82 20.28 8.06
N GLN A 76 -8.51 19.76 7.03
CA GLN A 76 -9.82 19.14 7.14
C GLN A 76 -9.70 17.63 6.97
N ASN A 77 -9.20 17.21 5.81
CA ASN A 77 -8.88 15.83 5.46
C ASN A 77 -7.95 15.82 4.23
N PHE A 78 -7.36 14.68 3.92
CA PHE A 78 -6.34 14.64 2.87
C PHE A 78 -6.90 14.98 1.48
N GLY A 79 -8.06 14.42 1.10
CA GLY A 79 -8.66 14.68 -0.22
C GLY A 79 -9.07 16.14 -0.41
N TYR A 80 -9.63 16.76 0.62
CA TYR A 80 -9.97 18.19 0.62
C TYR A 80 -8.70 19.03 0.47
N ASN A 81 -7.71 18.87 1.35
CA ASN A 81 -6.53 19.72 1.36
C ASN A 81 -5.66 19.52 0.11
N ARG A 82 -5.55 18.30 -0.44
CA ARG A 82 -4.87 18.08 -1.74
C ARG A 82 -5.62 18.71 -2.91
N SER A 83 -6.96 18.61 -2.94
CA SER A 83 -7.77 19.28 -3.97
C SER A 83 -7.63 20.81 -3.90
N LEU A 84 -7.58 21.34 -2.68
CA LEU A 84 -7.35 22.76 -2.43
C LEU A 84 -5.94 23.19 -2.86
N ALA A 85 -4.89 22.43 -2.50
CA ALA A 85 -3.52 22.70 -2.90
C ALA A 85 -3.36 22.76 -4.43
N VAL A 86 -3.97 21.82 -5.16
CA VAL A 86 -4.00 21.84 -6.63
C VAL A 86 -4.71 23.08 -7.17
N SER A 87 -5.88 23.42 -6.61
CA SER A 87 -6.65 24.59 -7.05
C SER A 87 -5.90 25.90 -6.78
N LEU A 88 -5.18 25.98 -5.66
CA LEU A 88 -4.32 27.11 -5.31
C LEU A 88 -3.14 27.22 -6.29
N ALA A 89 -2.44 26.11 -6.56
CA ALA A 89 -1.33 26.08 -7.51
C ALA A 89 -1.76 26.53 -8.91
N GLN A 90 -2.89 26.05 -9.41
CA GLN A 90 -3.46 26.45 -10.71
C GLN A 90 -3.79 27.95 -10.77
N LYS A 91 -4.19 28.55 -9.65
CA LYS A 91 -4.52 29.98 -9.57
C LYS A 91 -3.28 30.85 -9.42
N THR A 92 -2.30 30.41 -8.64
CA THR A 92 -1.05 31.14 -8.36
C THR A 92 -0.13 31.13 -9.58
N TYR A 93 -0.02 29.98 -10.26
CA TYR A 93 0.84 29.77 -11.43
C TYR A 93 0.02 29.25 -12.62
N PRO A 94 -0.84 30.07 -13.23
CA PRO A 94 -1.67 29.67 -14.38
C PRO A 94 -0.85 29.28 -15.62
N GLU A 95 0.43 29.65 -15.67
CA GLU A 95 1.39 29.28 -16.71
C GLU A 95 2.03 27.89 -16.52
N ALA A 96 1.77 27.20 -15.41
CA ALA A 96 2.21 25.81 -15.23
C ALA A 96 1.43 24.89 -16.19
N ASP A 97 2.14 23.96 -16.85
CA ASP A 97 1.52 22.93 -17.69
C ASP A 97 1.12 21.70 -16.87
N TYR A 98 1.92 21.34 -15.87
CA TYR A 98 1.68 20.21 -14.99
C TYR A 98 1.99 20.53 -13.53
N LEU A 99 1.29 19.85 -12.63
CA LEU A 99 1.52 19.84 -11.20
C LEU A 99 2.22 18.54 -10.81
N LEU A 100 3.39 18.65 -10.21
CA LEU A 100 4.12 17.54 -9.61
C LEU A 100 3.64 17.35 -8.17
N ILE A 101 2.99 16.22 -7.90
CA ILE A 101 2.39 15.90 -6.61
C ILE A 101 3.35 15.04 -5.79
N LEU A 102 3.88 15.58 -4.68
CA LEU A 102 4.75 14.84 -3.76
C LEU A 102 4.29 15.01 -2.31
N ASP A 103 4.81 14.14 -1.45
CA ASP A 103 4.76 14.32 0.00
C ASP A 103 6.14 14.78 0.48
N ALA A 104 6.20 15.46 1.63
CA ALA A 104 7.44 16.10 2.10
C ALA A 104 8.57 15.10 2.44
N ASP A 105 8.25 13.83 2.70
CA ASP A 105 9.21 12.76 2.97
C ASP A 105 9.72 12.04 1.74
N MET A 106 9.17 12.35 0.57
CA MET A 106 9.57 11.72 -0.70
C MET A 106 10.83 12.38 -1.29
N ILE A 107 11.60 11.56 -2.02
CA ILE A 107 12.78 11.97 -2.77
C ILE A 107 12.52 11.64 -4.24
N LEU A 108 12.48 12.67 -5.09
CA LEU A 108 12.37 12.49 -6.53
C LEU A 108 13.74 12.15 -7.13
N GLU A 109 13.79 11.04 -7.86
CA GLU A 109 14.92 10.65 -8.70
C GLU A 109 14.59 11.01 -10.14
N VAL A 110 15.36 11.94 -10.70
CA VAL A 110 15.19 12.42 -12.08
C VAL A 110 16.24 11.75 -12.96
N ASP A 111 15.78 10.97 -13.93
CA ASP A 111 16.65 10.39 -14.95
C ASP A 111 17.22 11.53 -15.83
N PRO A 112 18.53 11.52 -16.17
CA PRO A 112 19.11 12.51 -17.06
C PRO A 112 18.44 12.65 -18.44
N ASP A 113 17.75 11.59 -18.91
CA ASP A 113 17.02 11.59 -20.17
C ASP A 113 15.58 12.13 -20.04
N PHE A 114 15.16 12.57 -18.84
CA PHE A 114 13.85 13.19 -18.66
C PHE A 114 13.73 14.49 -19.47
N ASP A 115 12.76 14.50 -20.39
CA ASP A 115 12.49 15.62 -21.28
C ASP A 115 11.06 16.14 -21.03
N LYS A 116 10.95 17.36 -20.49
CA LYS A 116 9.64 17.98 -20.21
C LYS A 116 8.79 18.12 -21.48
N THR A 117 9.40 18.25 -22.66
CA THR A 117 8.65 18.39 -23.94
C THR A 117 7.89 17.12 -24.34
N SER A 118 8.22 15.96 -23.76
CA SER A 118 7.51 14.71 -24.04
C SER A 118 6.15 14.60 -23.32
N LEU A 119 5.85 15.52 -22.41
CA LEU A 119 4.63 15.49 -21.60
C LEU A 119 3.40 15.97 -22.40
N THR A 120 2.55 15.05 -22.80
CA THR A 120 1.37 15.26 -23.67
C THR A 120 0.05 14.70 -23.11
N GLU A 121 0.13 13.81 -22.12
CA GLU A 121 -1.02 13.15 -21.52
C GLU A 121 -1.69 13.98 -20.42
N ASP A 122 -2.86 13.55 -19.96
CA ASP A 122 -3.60 14.30 -18.96
C ASP A 122 -3.00 14.07 -17.56
N HIS A 123 -2.48 12.87 -17.30
CA HIS A 123 -1.66 12.59 -16.13
C HIS A 123 -0.61 11.51 -16.38
N TYR A 124 0.41 11.48 -15.53
CA TYR A 124 1.45 10.44 -15.55
C TYR A 124 1.56 9.69 -14.25
N LEU A 125 1.69 8.38 -14.38
CA LEU A 125 2.11 7.50 -13.31
C LEU A 125 3.64 7.47 -13.25
N THR A 126 4.22 7.60 -12.06
CA THR A 126 5.64 7.34 -11.83
C THR A 126 5.80 6.13 -10.90
N MET A 127 6.93 5.44 -11.00
CA MET A 127 7.24 4.34 -10.09
C MET A 127 7.57 4.94 -8.72
N GLN A 128 6.90 4.46 -7.68
CA GLN A 128 7.26 4.69 -6.30
C GLN A 128 7.78 3.41 -5.67
N TYR A 129 8.79 3.52 -4.82
CA TYR A 129 9.28 2.40 -4.04
C TYR A 129 9.66 2.80 -2.61
N ASP A 130 9.53 1.82 -1.72
CA ASP A 130 10.18 1.81 -0.40
C ASP A 130 11.06 0.55 -0.28
N ILE A 131 11.50 0.22 0.93
CA ILE A 131 12.32 -0.98 1.17
C ILE A 131 11.55 -2.32 1.03
N HIS A 132 10.23 -2.28 0.85
CA HIS A 132 9.32 -3.43 0.88
C HIS A 132 8.56 -3.64 -0.43
N ILE A 133 8.09 -2.57 -1.09
CA ILE A 133 7.18 -2.62 -2.23
C ILE A 133 7.52 -1.59 -3.32
N LYS A 134 7.09 -1.89 -4.55
CA LYS A 134 7.14 -0.98 -5.70
C LYS A 134 5.78 -0.91 -6.38
N TYR A 135 5.31 0.28 -6.72
CA TYR A 135 4.00 0.47 -7.34
C TYR A 135 3.93 1.79 -8.10
N TRP A 136 3.00 1.88 -9.05
CA TRP A 136 2.80 3.06 -9.89
C TRP A 136 1.75 3.99 -9.27
N LEU A 137 2.07 5.28 -9.10
CA LEU A 137 1.14 6.30 -8.62
C LEU A 137 1.10 7.51 -9.54
N THR A 138 -0.07 8.15 -9.60
CA THR A 138 -0.23 9.43 -10.31
C THR A 138 0.56 10.53 -9.61
N ARG A 139 1.56 11.08 -10.30
CA ARG A 139 2.46 12.11 -9.74
C ARG A 139 2.53 13.38 -10.59
N LEU A 140 2.16 13.34 -11.86
CA LEU A 140 2.01 14.54 -12.68
C LEU A 140 0.56 14.68 -13.12
N LEU A 141 -0.02 15.85 -12.86
CA LEU A 141 -1.38 16.20 -13.23
C LEU A 141 -1.35 17.39 -14.19
N LYS A 142 -1.97 17.28 -15.37
CA LYS A 142 -2.05 18.41 -16.30
C LYS A 142 -2.82 19.56 -15.64
N ALA A 143 -2.16 20.69 -15.48
CA ALA A 143 -2.63 21.81 -14.67
C ALA A 143 -3.89 22.47 -15.23
N SER A 144 -4.16 22.35 -16.54
CA SER A 144 -5.37 22.88 -17.16
C SER A 144 -6.66 22.10 -16.84
N LEU A 145 -6.56 20.94 -16.16
CA LEU A 145 -7.70 20.06 -15.90
C LEU A 145 -8.19 20.17 -14.44
N PRO A 146 -9.50 19.98 -14.19
CA PRO A 146 -10.08 20.19 -12.87
C PRO A 146 -9.97 18.93 -12.00
N TRP A 147 -8.76 18.64 -11.55
CA TRP A 147 -8.46 17.51 -10.68
C TRP A 147 -9.08 17.64 -9.28
N LYS A 148 -9.45 16.50 -8.71
CA LYS A 148 -9.87 16.34 -7.32
C LYS A 148 -9.18 15.12 -6.72
N SER A 149 -8.68 15.26 -5.50
CA SER A 149 -8.25 14.14 -4.66
C SER A 149 -9.47 13.62 -3.91
N VAL A 150 -9.89 12.40 -4.18
CA VAL A 150 -11.13 11.80 -3.69
C VAL A 150 -10.84 10.85 -2.54
N GLY A 151 -11.44 11.12 -1.38
CA GLY A 151 -11.31 10.35 -0.16
C GLY A 151 -10.82 11.18 1.03
N VAL A 152 -11.34 10.92 2.22
CA VAL A 152 -10.87 11.61 3.45
C VAL A 152 -9.43 11.21 3.85
N THR A 153 -9.03 10.00 3.48
CA THR A 153 -7.68 9.42 3.55
C THR A 153 -7.62 8.27 2.52
N HIS A 154 -6.42 7.78 2.19
CA HIS A 154 -6.21 6.80 1.10
C HIS A 154 -6.79 7.28 -0.23
N GLU A 155 -6.50 8.53 -0.59
CA GLU A 155 -7.13 9.19 -1.72
C GLU A 155 -6.66 8.67 -3.08
N TYR A 156 -7.44 9.01 -4.10
CA TYR A 156 -7.04 8.85 -5.50
C TYR A 156 -7.43 10.10 -6.29
N TRP A 157 -6.74 10.33 -7.42
CA TRP A 157 -7.04 11.47 -8.30
C TRP A 157 -8.15 11.13 -9.29
N ASP A 158 -9.15 12.01 -9.39
CA ASP A 158 -10.20 11.97 -10.42
C ASP A 158 -10.39 13.38 -11.00
N ILE A 159 -11.15 13.47 -12.10
CA ILE A 159 -11.52 14.74 -12.72
C ILE A 159 -12.96 15.10 -12.38
N ASP A 160 -13.19 16.39 -12.12
CA ASP A 160 -14.52 16.96 -12.03
C ASP A 160 -15.25 16.94 -13.38
N ARG A 161 -16.00 15.85 -13.64
CA ARG A 161 -16.77 15.65 -14.87
C ARG A 161 -17.84 16.71 -15.11
N SER A 162 -18.25 17.46 -14.09
CA SER A 162 -19.17 18.60 -14.29
C SER A 162 -18.54 19.74 -15.09
N LYS A 163 -17.20 19.81 -15.13
CA LYS A 163 -16.43 20.85 -15.81
C LYS A 163 -15.86 20.43 -17.16
N VAL A 164 -15.70 19.13 -17.41
CA VAL A 164 -15.15 18.58 -18.67
C VAL A 164 -16.15 17.75 -19.49
N GLY A 165 -17.33 17.49 -18.93
CA GLY A 165 -18.36 16.63 -19.52
C GLY A 165 -18.25 15.17 -19.05
N ALA A 166 -19.40 14.49 -18.99
CA ALA A 166 -19.52 13.13 -18.43
C ALA A 166 -18.73 12.05 -19.18
N ASN A 167 -18.45 12.26 -20.47
CA ASN A 167 -17.77 11.29 -21.33
C ASN A 167 -16.25 11.56 -21.49
N TYR A 168 -15.69 12.50 -20.71
CA TYR A 168 -14.26 12.78 -20.77
C TYR A 168 -13.48 11.60 -20.16
N ASN A 169 -12.63 11.00 -20.98
CA ASN A 169 -11.72 9.93 -20.56
C ASN A 169 -10.30 10.50 -20.45
N THR A 170 -9.73 10.43 -19.25
CA THR A 170 -8.36 10.86 -19.01
C THR A 170 -7.38 9.97 -19.76
N ARG A 171 -6.43 10.59 -20.45
CA ARG A 171 -5.31 9.88 -21.05
C ARG A 171 -4.18 9.76 -20.04
N VAL A 172 -3.64 8.55 -19.93
CA VAL A 172 -2.64 8.16 -18.93
C VAL A 172 -1.45 7.50 -19.60
N ALA A 173 -0.26 7.86 -19.15
CA ALA A 173 0.97 7.16 -19.49
C ALA A 173 1.82 6.91 -18.24
N ARG A 174 2.73 5.95 -18.35
CA ARG A 174 3.80 5.74 -17.38
C ARG A 174 4.99 6.60 -17.78
N LEU A 175 5.62 7.21 -16.78
CA LEU A 175 6.85 7.96 -16.93
C LEU A 175 7.94 7.25 -16.13
N GLU A 176 8.84 6.57 -16.83
CA GLU A 176 9.93 5.78 -16.23
C GLU A 176 11.12 6.66 -15.83
N THR A 177 11.26 7.82 -16.45
CA THR A 177 12.35 8.78 -16.22
C THR A 177 12.19 9.60 -14.94
N LEU A 178 11.08 9.43 -14.22
CA LEU A 178 10.89 9.98 -12.88
C LEU A 178 10.53 8.82 -11.94
N VAL A 179 11.26 8.71 -10.85
CA VAL A 179 11.04 7.68 -9.81
C VAL A 179 10.95 8.35 -8.45
N VAL A 180 10.08 7.85 -7.58
CA VAL A 180 9.90 8.37 -6.23
C VAL A 180 10.41 7.35 -5.22
N ASN A 181 11.44 7.72 -4.49
CA ASN A 181 11.84 7.01 -3.29
C ASN A 181 11.04 7.55 -2.09
N ASP A 182 10.36 6.65 -1.37
CA ASP A 182 9.58 6.97 -0.17
C ASP A 182 10.21 6.25 1.05
N PRO A 183 11.20 6.88 1.72
CA PRO A 183 11.84 6.31 2.91
C PRO A 183 10.88 6.17 4.08
N GLY A 184 9.77 6.92 4.07
CA GLY A 184 8.81 6.95 5.14
C GLY A 184 9.36 7.47 6.47
N ASP A 185 10.11 8.57 6.46
CA ASP A 185 10.64 9.24 7.66
C ASP A 185 9.93 10.58 7.99
N GLY A 186 8.76 10.84 7.40
CA GLY A 186 7.91 12.00 7.71
C GLY A 186 7.38 12.06 9.15
N GLY A 187 7.16 13.28 9.64
CA GLY A 187 6.78 13.57 11.03
C GLY A 187 5.35 13.19 11.41
N SER A 188 4.43 13.09 10.44
CA SER A 188 2.99 12.91 10.65
C SER A 188 2.53 11.44 10.87
N LYS A 189 3.33 10.63 11.56
CA LYS A 189 3.14 9.17 11.70
C LYS A 189 2.64 8.69 13.06
N ALA A 190 2.86 9.46 14.13
CA ALA A 190 2.61 9.00 15.49
C ALA A 190 1.12 8.70 15.80
N ASP A 191 0.20 9.47 15.21
CA ASP A 191 -1.25 9.34 15.38
C ASP A 191 -1.95 8.84 14.10
N LYS A 192 -1.20 8.26 13.16
CA LYS A 192 -1.70 7.97 11.80
C LYS A 192 -3.00 7.18 11.82
N PHE A 193 -3.01 6.06 12.55
CA PHE A 193 -4.15 5.15 12.52
C PHE A 193 -5.35 5.72 13.30
N GLU A 194 -5.12 6.42 14.40
CA GLU A 194 -6.16 7.12 15.16
C GLU A 194 -6.78 8.27 14.35
N ARG A 195 -5.96 8.98 13.58
CA ARG A 195 -6.41 10.02 12.64
C ARG A 195 -7.22 9.39 11.51
N ASP A 196 -6.73 8.32 10.89
CA ASP A 196 -7.43 7.62 9.81
C ASP A 196 -8.77 7.08 10.30
N GLU A 197 -8.85 6.50 11.50
CA GLU A 197 -10.10 6.06 12.12
C GLU A 197 -11.10 7.22 12.21
N ARG A 198 -10.69 8.35 12.79
CA ARG A 198 -11.55 9.54 12.94
C ARG A 198 -12.05 10.04 11.59
N LEU A 199 -11.16 10.17 10.61
CA LEU A 199 -11.51 10.67 9.28
C LEU A 199 -12.46 9.72 8.55
N LEU A 200 -12.22 8.41 8.60
CA LEU A 200 -13.05 7.42 7.94
C LEU A 200 -14.44 7.30 8.59
N LEU A 201 -14.54 7.39 9.92
CA LEU A 201 -15.83 7.43 10.62
C LEU A 201 -16.64 8.69 10.28
N GLN A 202 -15.97 9.84 10.17
CA GLN A 202 -16.60 11.08 9.69
C GLN A 202 -17.08 10.92 8.25
N GLY A 203 -16.24 10.40 7.36
CA GLY A 203 -16.60 10.15 5.95
C GLY A 203 -17.79 9.19 5.81
N LEU A 204 -17.87 8.13 6.61
CA LEU A 204 -19.01 7.20 6.61
C LEU A 204 -20.30 7.83 7.14
N SER A 205 -20.19 8.87 7.97
CA SER A 205 -21.34 9.57 8.56
C SER A 205 -21.79 10.77 7.71
N ASP A 206 -21.01 11.16 6.70
CA ASP A 206 -21.30 12.27 5.81
C ASP A 206 -22.37 11.88 4.77
N PRO A 207 -23.52 12.58 4.71
CA PRO A 207 -24.58 12.29 3.74
C PRO A 207 -24.16 12.52 2.28
N GLU A 208 -23.10 13.28 2.03
CA GLU A 208 -22.57 13.54 0.69
C GLU A 208 -21.59 12.47 0.19
N THR A 209 -21.20 11.52 1.06
CA THR A 209 -20.33 10.40 0.67
C THR A 209 -21.05 9.49 -0.32
N THR A 210 -20.45 9.34 -1.51
CA THR A 210 -21.01 8.51 -2.57
C THR A 210 -20.99 7.02 -2.20
N PRO A 211 -21.90 6.19 -2.75
CA PRO A 211 -21.95 4.76 -2.44
C PRO A 211 -20.63 4.01 -2.72
N ASP A 212 -19.93 4.35 -3.80
CA ASP A 212 -18.63 3.77 -4.13
C ASP A 212 -17.55 4.13 -3.11
N LEU A 213 -17.53 5.38 -2.66
CA LEU A 213 -16.57 5.86 -1.68
C LEU A 213 -16.87 5.32 -0.28
N HIS A 214 -18.15 5.18 0.06
CA HIS A 214 -18.58 4.53 1.29
C HIS A 214 -18.05 3.09 1.39
N ILE A 215 -18.11 2.31 0.29
CA ILE A 215 -17.56 0.95 0.25
C ILE A 215 -16.04 0.96 0.50
N ARG A 216 -15.29 1.89 -0.12
CA ARG A 216 -13.86 2.04 0.14
C ARG A 216 -13.56 2.39 1.60
N TYR A 217 -14.35 3.25 2.22
CA TYR A 217 -14.17 3.60 3.64
C TYR A 217 -14.40 2.42 4.57
N LEU A 218 -15.34 1.50 4.27
CA LEU A 218 -15.48 0.26 5.04
C LEU A 218 -14.20 -0.58 5.03
N PHE A 219 -13.55 -0.67 3.85
CA PHE A 219 -12.30 -1.42 3.70
C PHE A 219 -11.17 -0.80 4.50
N TYR A 220 -10.90 0.50 4.29
CA TYR A 220 -9.79 1.17 4.97
C TYR A 220 -10.02 1.29 6.47
N LEU A 221 -11.26 1.47 6.94
CA LEU A 221 -11.55 1.50 8.37
C LEU A 221 -11.26 0.14 9.02
N ALA A 222 -11.61 -0.95 8.34
CA ALA A 222 -11.26 -2.29 8.79
C ALA A 222 -9.74 -2.54 8.82
N GLN A 223 -8.99 -2.01 7.83
CA GLN A 223 -7.52 -2.04 7.83
C GLN A 223 -6.94 -1.26 9.01
N THR A 224 -7.44 -0.05 9.25
CA THR A 224 -7.03 0.80 10.38
C THR A 224 -7.22 0.09 11.72
N TYR A 225 -8.40 -0.51 11.95
CA TYR A 225 -8.64 -1.29 13.16
C TYR A 225 -7.71 -2.50 13.30
N PHE A 226 -7.31 -3.13 12.19
CA PHE A 226 -6.30 -4.18 12.24
C PHE A 226 -4.96 -3.64 12.73
N HIS A 227 -4.50 -2.51 12.20
CA HIS A 227 -3.21 -1.91 12.58
C HIS A 227 -3.21 -1.45 14.05
N LEU A 228 -4.35 -0.99 14.56
CA LEU A 228 -4.57 -0.70 15.98
C LEU A 228 -4.71 -1.98 16.84
N SER A 229 -4.59 -3.17 16.24
CA SER A 229 -4.79 -4.47 16.90
C SER A 229 -6.17 -4.63 17.57
N GLN A 230 -7.17 -3.91 17.07
CA GLN A 230 -8.58 -4.00 17.45
C GLN A 230 -9.29 -4.99 16.52
N PHE A 231 -8.96 -6.28 16.69
CA PHE A 231 -9.32 -7.33 15.73
C PHE A 231 -10.83 -7.57 15.62
N GLU A 232 -11.59 -7.41 16.70
CA GLU A 232 -13.04 -7.56 16.71
C GLU A 232 -13.74 -6.49 15.85
N ASP A 233 -13.34 -5.22 15.99
CA ASP A 233 -13.85 -4.13 15.14
C ASP A 233 -13.37 -4.29 13.70
N SER A 234 -12.11 -4.69 13.49
CA SER A 234 -11.60 -5.01 12.17
C SER A 234 -12.46 -6.09 11.47
N ILE A 235 -12.80 -7.18 12.16
CA ILE A 235 -13.70 -8.23 11.64
C ILE A 235 -15.07 -7.67 11.30
N LYS A 236 -15.67 -6.86 12.19
CA LYS A 236 -16.98 -6.24 11.97
C LYS A 236 -17.00 -5.40 10.70
N TRP A 237 -16.00 -4.57 10.48
CA TRP A 237 -15.93 -3.69 9.31
C TRP A 237 -15.57 -4.44 8.02
N TYR A 238 -14.67 -5.42 8.08
CA TYR A 238 -14.41 -6.28 6.92
C TYR A 238 -15.66 -7.08 6.51
N LYS A 239 -16.47 -7.57 7.46
CA LYS A 239 -17.74 -8.24 7.12
C LYS A 239 -18.70 -7.30 6.38
N LYS A 240 -18.86 -6.07 6.85
CA LYS A 240 -19.63 -5.03 6.14
C LYS A 240 -19.07 -4.77 4.74
N ARG A 241 -17.74 -4.70 4.59
CA ARG A 241 -17.08 -4.54 3.29
C ARG A 241 -17.39 -5.71 2.35
N VAL A 242 -17.33 -6.95 2.83
CA VAL A 242 -17.67 -8.15 2.06
C VAL A 242 -19.14 -8.12 1.63
N GLU A 243 -20.06 -7.80 2.55
CA GLU A 243 -21.50 -7.69 2.27
C GLU A 243 -21.82 -6.62 1.23
N ALA A 244 -21.07 -5.51 1.23
CA ALA A 244 -21.29 -4.41 0.30
C ALA A 244 -20.82 -4.70 -1.15
N GLY A 245 -20.03 -5.75 -1.39
CA GLY A 245 -19.57 -6.12 -2.74
C GLY A 245 -18.67 -5.05 -3.39
N GLY A 246 -18.62 -4.96 -4.72
CA GLY A 246 -17.73 -4.01 -5.43
C GLY A 246 -16.45 -4.67 -5.93
N TRP A 247 -15.30 -4.00 -5.82
CA TRP A 247 -14.04 -4.54 -6.36
C TRP A 247 -13.68 -5.87 -5.70
N VAL A 248 -13.61 -6.91 -6.52
CA VAL A 248 -13.46 -8.31 -6.09
C VAL A 248 -12.17 -8.57 -5.31
N GLU A 249 -11.09 -7.84 -5.58
CA GLU A 249 -9.83 -8.03 -4.84
C GLU A 249 -9.92 -7.51 -3.41
N GLU A 250 -10.63 -6.41 -3.16
CA GLU A 250 -10.89 -5.92 -1.81
C GLU A 250 -11.82 -6.85 -1.03
N VAL A 251 -12.80 -7.48 -1.70
CA VAL A 251 -13.68 -8.48 -1.06
C VAL A 251 -12.86 -9.72 -0.66
N PHE A 252 -12.04 -10.23 -1.58
CA PHE A 252 -11.10 -11.32 -1.31
C PHE A 252 -10.19 -10.97 -0.12
N TYR A 253 -9.54 -9.80 -0.18
CA TYR A 253 -8.60 -9.38 0.84
C TYR A 253 -9.30 -9.19 2.19
N SER A 254 -10.53 -8.68 2.21
CA SER A 254 -11.33 -8.58 3.43
C SER A 254 -11.59 -9.94 4.08
N LEU A 255 -11.92 -10.97 3.29
CA LEU A 255 -12.07 -12.35 3.79
C LEU A 255 -10.76 -12.89 4.37
N LEU A 256 -9.66 -12.68 3.64
CA LEU A 256 -8.32 -13.09 4.08
C LEU A 256 -7.95 -12.40 5.41
N ARG A 257 -8.20 -11.10 5.54
CA ARG A 257 -7.92 -10.33 6.75
C ARG A 257 -8.81 -10.70 7.93
N ILE A 258 -10.06 -11.09 7.72
CA ILE A 258 -10.89 -11.67 8.79
C ILE A 258 -10.24 -12.95 9.32
N GLY A 259 -9.68 -13.80 8.44
CA GLY A 259 -8.92 -14.99 8.85
C GLY A 259 -7.74 -14.64 9.75
N PHE A 260 -6.94 -13.65 9.34
CA PHE A 260 -5.82 -13.15 10.15
C PHE A 260 -6.27 -12.55 11.50
N CYS A 261 -7.38 -11.80 11.55
CA CYS A 261 -7.92 -11.28 12.80
C CYS A 261 -8.28 -12.42 13.77
N TYR A 262 -8.96 -13.45 13.28
CA TYR A 262 -9.32 -14.60 14.11
C TYR A 262 -8.09 -15.39 14.57
N GLU A 263 -7.05 -15.52 13.73
CA GLU A 263 -5.78 -16.11 14.14
C GLU A 263 -5.12 -15.31 15.26
N GLN A 264 -5.12 -13.99 15.19
CA GLN A 264 -4.57 -13.12 16.24
C GLN A 264 -5.38 -13.20 17.54
N LEU A 265 -6.70 -13.32 17.46
CA LEU A 265 -7.56 -13.56 18.63
C LEU A 265 -7.30 -14.94 19.25
N ALA A 266 -7.10 -15.98 18.43
CA ALA A 266 -6.70 -17.30 18.92
C ALA A 266 -5.36 -17.22 19.66
N ASN A 267 -4.36 -16.52 19.11
CA ASN A 267 -3.06 -16.33 19.75
C ASN A 267 -3.18 -15.60 21.10
N ARG A 268 -4.03 -14.57 21.20
CA ARG A 268 -4.32 -13.88 22.47
C ARG A 268 -4.96 -14.83 23.49
N SER A 269 -5.93 -15.65 23.08
CA SER A 269 -6.56 -16.65 23.94
C SER A 269 -5.59 -17.74 24.40
N ALA A 270 -4.66 -18.16 23.53
CA ALA A 270 -3.59 -19.10 23.90
C ALA A 270 -2.65 -18.49 24.95
N ASN A 271 -2.18 -17.25 24.76
CA ASN A 271 -1.32 -16.55 25.72
C ASN A 271 -2.00 -16.39 27.09
N LYS A 272 -3.29 -16.04 27.10
CA LYS A 272 -4.06 -15.87 28.34
C LYS A 272 -4.09 -17.14 29.21
N GLN A 273 -4.05 -18.34 28.62
CA GLN A 273 -3.99 -19.61 29.39
C GLN A 273 -2.75 -19.70 30.29
N TYR A 274 -1.65 -19.06 29.89
CA TYR A 274 -0.41 -19.02 30.67
C TYR A 274 -0.40 -17.91 31.72
N GLU A 275 -1.25 -16.88 31.57
CA GLU A 275 -1.36 -15.76 32.50
C GLU A 275 -2.31 -16.04 33.67
N VAL A 276 -3.38 -16.80 33.43
CA VAL A 276 -4.39 -17.11 34.44
C VAL A 276 -4.00 -18.31 35.32
N THR A 277 -4.46 -18.32 36.57
CA THR A 277 -4.19 -19.41 37.52
C THR A 277 -5.41 -20.28 37.79
N GLY A 278 -6.63 -19.76 37.58
CA GLY A 278 -7.89 -20.48 37.80
C GLY A 278 -8.16 -21.54 36.73
N ALA A 279 -8.64 -22.72 37.14
CA ALA A 279 -8.97 -23.81 36.22
C ALA A 279 -10.08 -23.43 35.23
N ASP A 280 -11.13 -22.75 35.70
CA ASP A 280 -12.26 -22.33 34.85
C ASP A 280 -11.85 -21.26 33.82
N GLU A 281 -10.96 -20.34 34.21
CA GLU A 281 -10.44 -19.31 33.31
C GLU A 281 -9.55 -19.90 32.21
N LYS A 282 -8.74 -20.91 32.55
CA LYS A 282 -7.93 -21.66 31.58
C LYS A 282 -8.81 -22.40 30.58
N GLU A 283 -9.84 -23.08 31.06
CA GLU A 283 -10.75 -23.83 30.18
C GLU A 283 -11.53 -22.89 29.25
N ASN A 284 -11.96 -21.72 29.74
CA ASN A 284 -12.59 -20.70 28.91
C ASN A 284 -11.62 -20.15 27.85
N ALA A 285 -10.40 -19.80 28.23
CA ALA A 285 -9.39 -19.29 27.29
C ALA A 285 -9.04 -20.34 26.22
N LYS A 286 -8.96 -21.62 26.59
CA LYS A 286 -8.78 -22.73 25.65
C LYS A 286 -9.97 -22.88 24.69
N THR A 287 -11.18 -22.84 25.20
CA THR A 287 -12.40 -22.90 24.38
C THR A 287 -12.43 -21.75 23.37
N GLN A 288 -12.05 -20.53 23.79
CA GLN A 288 -11.97 -19.38 22.90
C GLN A 288 -10.88 -19.54 21.84
N GLU A 289 -9.69 -20.05 22.19
CA GLU A 289 -8.62 -20.35 21.24
C GLU A 289 -9.12 -21.32 20.14
N GLU A 290 -9.79 -22.40 20.53
CA GLU A 290 -10.32 -23.40 19.60
C GLU A 290 -11.38 -22.80 18.66
N GLN A 291 -12.30 -22.00 19.20
CA GLN A 291 -13.32 -21.30 18.41
C GLN A 291 -12.72 -20.31 17.42
N TYR A 292 -11.78 -19.47 17.86
CA TYR A 292 -11.13 -18.50 16.99
C TYR A 292 -10.24 -19.18 15.95
N THR A 293 -9.56 -20.28 16.29
CA THR A 293 -8.82 -21.08 15.30
C THR A 293 -9.78 -21.62 14.21
N ALA A 294 -10.93 -22.18 14.60
CA ALA A 294 -11.89 -22.71 13.64
C ALA A 294 -12.43 -21.61 12.71
N LEU A 295 -12.67 -20.41 13.24
CA LEU A 295 -13.08 -19.26 12.44
C LEU A 295 -11.97 -18.76 11.51
N ALA A 296 -10.71 -18.73 11.95
CA ALA A 296 -9.59 -18.38 11.09
C ALA A 296 -9.49 -19.33 9.88
N ILE A 297 -9.55 -20.64 10.13
CA ILE A 297 -9.57 -21.69 9.09
C ILE A 297 -10.73 -21.46 8.11
N LEU A 298 -11.95 -21.26 8.65
CA LEU A 298 -13.14 -21.01 7.83
C LEU A 298 -12.96 -19.80 6.92
N TYR A 299 -12.41 -18.69 7.41
CA TYR A 299 -12.25 -17.48 6.61
C TYR A 299 -11.12 -17.57 5.60
N PHE A 300 -10.03 -18.30 5.89
CA PHE A 300 -9.03 -18.61 4.87
C PHE A 300 -9.62 -19.50 3.77
N GLN A 301 -10.44 -20.50 4.10
CA GLN A 301 -11.15 -21.31 3.11
C GLN A 301 -12.13 -20.47 2.29
N LYS A 302 -12.91 -19.58 2.92
CA LYS A 302 -13.82 -18.65 2.21
C LYS A 302 -13.07 -17.71 1.27
N ALA A 303 -11.91 -17.19 1.70
CA ALA A 303 -11.09 -16.32 0.85
C ALA A 303 -10.62 -17.08 -0.39
N TRP A 304 -10.14 -18.32 -0.23
CA TRP A 304 -9.71 -19.14 -1.37
C TRP A 304 -10.88 -19.52 -2.28
N GLU A 305 -12.01 -19.95 -1.74
CA GLU A 305 -13.21 -20.27 -2.53
C GLU A 305 -13.71 -19.05 -3.33
N TYR A 306 -13.63 -17.86 -2.75
CA TYR A 306 -14.02 -16.62 -3.41
C TYR A 306 -13.07 -16.23 -4.55
N ARG A 307 -11.77 -16.48 -4.41
CA ARG A 307 -10.75 -16.17 -5.43
C ARG A 307 -9.70 -17.29 -5.51
N PRO A 308 -10.01 -18.41 -6.19
CA PRO A 308 -9.13 -19.60 -6.19
C PRO A 308 -7.82 -19.40 -6.94
N THR A 309 -7.66 -18.29 -7.65
CA THR A 309 -6.41 -17.87 -8.28
C THR A 309 -5.40 -17.25 -7.30
N ARG A 310 -5.82 -17.00 -6.05
CA ARG A 310 -4.95 -16.46 -4.98
C ARG A 310 -4.59 -17.55 -3.98
N ALA A 311 -3.31 -17.89 -3.91
CA ALA A 311 -2.80 -19.00 -3.11
C ALA A 311 -2.54 -18.63 -1.64
N GLU A 312 -2.51 -17.34 -1.29
CA GLU A 312 -2.19 -16.86 0.06
C GLU A 312 -3.00 -17.53 1.17
N PRO A 313 -4.33 -17.74 1.06
CA PRO A 313 -5.09 -18.40 2.11
C PRO A 313 -4.68 -19.87 2.30
N LEU A 314 -4.30 -20.58 1.23
CA LEU A 314 -3.82 -21.97 1.32
C LEU A 314 -2.48 -22.05 2.04
N TYR A 315 -1.59 -21.08 1.82
CA TYR A 315 -0.34 -20.98 2.58
C TYR A 315 -0.63 -20.76 4.08
N GLN A 316 -1.55 -19.86 4.44
CA GLN A 316 -1.93 -19.66 5.84
C GLN A 316 -2.44 -20.96 6.48
N LEU A 317 -3.32 -21.69 5.77
CA LEU A 317 -3.84 -22.98 6.22
C LEU A 317 -2.72 -24.01 6.40
N ALA A 318 -1.82 -24.16 5.43
CA ALA A 318 -0.67 -25.05 5.52
C ALA A 318 0.17 -24.76 6.78
N ARG A 319 0.52 -23.49 6.99
CA ARG A 319 1.29 -23.03 8.15
C ARG A 319 0.56 -23.35 9.46
N MET A 320 -0.72 -23.01 9.58
CA MET A 320 -1.51 -23.26 10.80
C MET A 320 -1.55 -24.74 11.16
N TYR A 321 -1.80 -25.61 10.19
CA TYR A 321 -1.83 -27.05 10.41
C TYR A 321 -0.44 -27.62 10.74
N ARG A 322 0.63 -27.10 10.12
CA ARG A 322 2.01 -27.47 10.45
C ARG A 322 2.35 -27.10 11.89
N LEU A 323 2.01 -25.89 12.34
CA LEU A 323 2.26 -25.45 13.72
C LEU A 323 1.54 -26.34 14.75
N LYS A 324 0.41 -26.95 14.37
CA LYS A 324 -0.31 -27.95 15.19
C LYS A 324 0.18 -29.39 14.99
N SER A 325 1.31 -29.60 14.32
CA SER A 325 1.87 -30.91 13.97
C SER A 325 0.96 -31.81 13.13
N GLN A 326 -0.05 -31.23 12.46
CA GLN A 326 -0.98 -31.95 11.58
C GLN A 326 -0.41 -32.02 10.15
N ASN A 327 0.76 -32.66 10.03
CA ASN A 327 1.60 -32.60 8.84
C ASN A 327 0.91 -33.10 7.55
N ASN A 328 0.01 -34.09 7.63
CA ASN A 328 -0.72 -34.57 6.45
C ASN A 328 -1.63 -33.49 5.85
N ILE A 329 -2.34 -32.74 6.71
CA ILE A 329 -3.25 -31.67 6.27
C ILE A 329 -2.43 -30.47 5.81
N ALA A 330 -1.36 -30.13 6.53
CA ALA A 330 -0.43 -29.08 6.12
C ALA A 330 0.15 -29.33 4.72
N LEU A 331 0.65 -30.56 4.47
CA LEU A 331 1.19 -30.95 3.18
C LEU A 331 0.12 -30.91 2.07
N MET A 332 -1.12 -31.33 2.36
CA MET A 332 -2.22 -31.26 1.40
C MET A 332 -2.48 -29.82 0.92
N TYR A 333 -2.62 -28.87 1.85
CA TYR A 333 -2.79 -27.45 1.48
C TYR A 333 -1.57 -26.87 0.78
N ALA A 334 -0.37 -27.22 1.22
CA ALA A 334 0.86 -26.69 0.61
C ALA A 334 1.05 -27.18 -0.83
N LEU A 335 0.77 -28.45 -1.11
CA LEU A 335 0.82 -28.99 -2.47
C LEU A 335 -0.25 -28.35 -3.37
N GLN A 336 -1.49 -28.23 -2.88
CA GLN A 336 -2.57 -27.59 -3.64
C GLN A 336 -2.25 -26.12 -3.95
N GLY A 337 -1.70 -25.39 -2.99
CA GLY A 337 -1.36 -23.98 -3.18
C GLY A 337 -0.17 -23.78 -4.12
N LYS A 338 0.81 -24.68 -4.09
CA LYS A 338 1.98 -24.64 -4.98
C LYS A 338 1.64 -24.78 -6.48
N GLU A 339 0.51 -25.40 -6.81
CA GLU A 339 0.04 -25.52 -8.19
C GLU A 339 -0.52 -24.20 -8.76
N ILE A 340 -0.85 -23.24 -7.90
CA ILE A 340 -1.44 -21.95 -8.31
C ILE A 340 -0.32 -21.00 -8.74
N PRO A 341 -0.30 -20.55 -10.01
CA PRO A 341 0.73 -19.64 -10.50
C PRO A 341 0.53 -18.22 -9.93
N PHE A 342 1.59 -17.41 -9.98
CA PHE A 342 1.52 -16.00 -9.60
C PHE A 342 0.40 -15.25 -10.36
N PRO A 343 -0.50 -14.54 -9.66
CA PRO A 343 -1.70 -13.95 -10.25
C PRO A 343 -1.36 -12.63 -10.96
N LYS A 344 -0.90 -12.72 -12.20
CA LYS A 344 -0.41 -11.56 -12.99
C LYS A 344 -1.42 -10.42 -13.18
N ASN A 345 -2.71 -10.71 -13.01
CA ASN A 345 -3.80 -9.74 -13.21
C ASN A 345 -4.32 -9.14 -11.90
N ASP A 346 -3.85 -9.62 -10.75
CA ASP A 346 -4.20 -9.07 -9.44
C ASP A 346 -3.26 -7.93 -9.08
N LEU A 347 -3.81 -6.87 -8.49
CA LEU A 347 -3.09 -5.65 -8.13
C LEU A 347 -3.01 -5.47 -6.60
N LEU A 348 -4.04 -5.89 -5.87
CA LEU A 348 -4.17 -5.61 -4.45
C LEU A 348 -3.38 -6.61 -3.59
N PHE A 349 -2.28 -6.11 -3.03
CA PHE A 349 -1.53 -6.75 -1.94
C PHE A 349 -1.20 -8.23 -2.21
N VAL A 350 -0.66 -8.55 -3.39
CA VAL A 350 -0.21 -9.91 -3.73
C VAL A 350 1.08 -10.22 -3.00
N ASP A 351 1.08 -11.24 -2.15
CA ASP A 351 2.27 -11.67 -1.41
C ASP A 351 3.16 -12.55 -2.31
N TYR A 352 4.15 -11.94 -2.97
CA TYR A 352 5.00 -12.65 -3.93
C TYR A 352 5.77 -13.83 -3.30
N HIS A 353 6.11 -13.75 -2.01
CA HIS A 353 6.86 -14.81 -1.32
C HIS A 353 6.07 -16.13 -1.28
N VAL A 354 4.74 -16.06 -1.25
CA VAL A 354 3.85 -17.24 -1.29
C VAL A 354 4.07 -18.04 -2.57
N TYR A 355 4.23 -17.35 -3.70
CA TYR A 355 4.41 -17.94 -5.01
C TYR A 355 5.86 -18.30 -5.32
N ASP A 356 6.80 -17.68 -4.61
CA ASP A 356 8.22 -17.89 -4.82
C ASP A 356 8.77 -19.07 -3.99
N TYR A 357 8.70 -19.02 -2.65
CA TYR A 357 9.37 -20.02 -1.81
C TYR A 357 8.57 -20.54 -0.62
N LEU A 358 7.51 -19.86 -0.17
CA LEU A 358 6.87 -20.24 1.09
C LEU A 358 6.15 -21.59 1.03
N PHE A 359 5.58 -21.99 -0.11
CA PHE A 359 5.04 -23.35 -0.24
C PHE A 359 6.14 -24.41 -0.20
N ASP A 360 7.28 -24.18 -0.83
CA ASP A 360 8.43 -25.08 -0.74
C ASP A 360 8.94 -25.20 0.69
N TYR A 361 8.97 -24.09 1.42
CA TYR A 361 9.30 -24.09 2.84
C TYR A 361 8.34 -24.98 3.64
N GLU A 362 7.02 -24.81 3.46
CA GLU A 362 6.02 -25.61 4.15
C GLU A 362 6.05 -27.11 3.75
N ILE A 363 6.31 -27.43 2.48
CA ILE A 363 6.48 -28.80 1.98
C ILE A 363 7.75 -29.43 2.57
N SER A 364 8.87 -28.69 2.60
CA SER A 364 10.15 -29.18 3.14
C SER A 364 10.04 -29.59 4.61
N ILE A 365 9.18 -28.95 5.39
CA ILE A 365 8.97 -29.30 6.80
C ILE A 365 7.92 -30.40 6.94
N SER A 366 6.75 -30.23 6.33
CA SER A 366 5.61 -31.12 6.55
C SER A 366 5.85 -32.53 5.99
N ALA A 367 6.47 -32.63 4.81
CA ALA A 367 6.74 -33.91 4.17
C ALA A 367 7.78 -34.77 4.90
N PHE A 368 8.67 -34.16 5.70
CA PHE A 368 9.68 -34.88 6.49
C PHE A 368 9.02 -35.90 7.44
N TYR A 369 7.92 -35.50 8.05
CA TYR A 369 7.19 -36.29 9.04
C TYR A 369 6.23 -37.33 8.42
N ILE A 370 6.23 -37.48 7.08
CA ILE A 370 5.36 -38.40 6.35
C ILE A 370 6.26 -39.35 5.54
N PRO A 371 6.58 -40.56 6.06
CA PRO A 371 7.63 -41.41 5.50
C PRO A 371 7.53 -41.67 3.99
N HIS A 372 6.31 -41.92 3.48
CA HIS A 372 6.08 -42.21 2.06
C HIS A 372 6.01 -40.94 1.17
N LYS A 373 6.03 -39.74 1.76
CA LYS A 373 6.07 -38.44 1.06
C LYS A 373 7.38 -37.69 1.25
N LYS A 374 8.36 -38.22 2.00
CA LYS A 374 9.64 -37.57 2.28
C LYS A 374 10.39 -37.10 1.02
N HIS A 375 10.23 -37.79 -0.10
CA HIS A 375 10.79 -37.39 -1.39
C HIS A 375 10.32 -36.01 -1.87
N LEU A 376 9.06 -35.62 -1.59
CA LEU A 376 8.53 -34.29 -1.94
C LEU A 376 9.27 -33.21 -1.15
N GLY A 377 9.49 -33.45 0.14
CA GLY A 377 10.25 -32.55 1.01
C GLY A 377 11.70 -32.39 0.55
N ALA A 378 12.35 -33.47 0.12
CA ALA A 378 13.70 -33.42 -0.42
C ALA A 378 13.80 -32.58 -1.70
N VAL A 379 12.79 -32.65 -2.59
CA VAL A 379 12.74 -31.82 -3.80
C VAL A 379 12.59 -30.35 -3.44
N SER A 380 11.66 -30.02 -2.53
CA SER A 380 11.45 -28.64 -2.07
C SER A 380 12.68 -28.08 -1.33
N GLN A 381 13.33 -28.89 -0.49
CA GLN A 381 14.56 -28.52 0.20
C GLN A 381 15.68 -28.16 -0.78
N LYS A 382 15.91 -28.98 -1.81
CA LYS A 382 16.92 -28.70 -2.85
C LYS A 382 16.61 -27.41 -3.62
N TYR A 383 15.33 -27.16 -3.90
CA TYR A 383 14.92 -25.92 -4.54
C TYR A 383 15.23 -24.70 -3.67
N LEU A 384 14.90 -24.74 -2.37
CA LEU A 384 15.23 -23.67 -1.42
C LEU A 384 16.73 -23.43 -1.30
N GLU A 385 17.54 -24.50 -1.25
CA GLU A 385 19.01 -24.41 -1.23
C GLU A 385 19.56 -23.73 -2.48
N SER A 386 18.99 -24.01 -3.66
CA SER A 386 19.45 -23.44 -4.94
C SER A 386 19.30 -21.92 -5.05
N LYS A 387 18.43 -21.32 -4.23
CA LYS A 387 18.19 -19.86 -4.18
C LYS A 387 18.42 -19.26 -2.80
N LYS A 388 19.21 -19.93 -1.95
CA LYS A 388 19.45 -19.51 -0.55
C LYS A 388 19.91 -18.06 -0.43
N GLU A 389 20.71 -17.57 -1.36
CA GLU A 389 21.24 -16.19 -1.39
C GLU A 389 20.16 -15.14 -1.66
N GLU A 390 19.03 -15.53 -2.26
CA GLU A 390 17.88 -14.67 -2.56
C GLU A 390 16.85 -14.67 -1.42
N LEU A 391 16.95 -15.60 -0.47
CA LEU A 391 15.99 -15.75 0.63
C LEU A 391 16.27 -14.76 1.77
N PRO A 392 15.24 -14.32 2.51
CA PRO A 392 15.45 -13.59 3.76
C PRO A 392 16.34 -14.39 4.72
N LEU A 393 17.28 -13.71 5.41
CA LEU A 393 18.30 -14.34 6.24
C LEU A 393 17.74 -15.39 7.23
N HIS A 394 16.60 -15.09 7.86
CA HIS A 394 15.96 -16.03 8.79
C HIS A 394 15.46 -17.31 8.10
N ILE A 395 14.96 -17.22 6.87
CA ILE A 395 14.56 -18.37 6.06
C ILE A 395 15.79 -19.13 5.59
N ALA A 396 16.81 -18.45 5.06
CA ALA A 396 18.07 -19.07 4.61
C ALA A 396 18.73 -19.90 5.72
N ASN A 397 18.73 -19.38 6.96
CA ASN A 397 19.25 -20.09 8.13
C ASN A 397 18.41 -21.34 8.46
N MET A 398 17.08 -21.26 8.34
CA MET A 398 16.20 -22.43 8.54
C MET A 398 16.41 -23.48 7.45
N VAL A 399 16.55 -23.06 6.18
CA VAL A 399 16.84 -23.95 5.06
C VAL A 399 18.14 -24.72 5.30
N GLU A 400 19.21 -24.05 5.71
CA GLU A 400 20.48 -24.70 6.04
C GLU A 400 20.37 -25.67 7.22
N SER A 401 19.65 -25.26 8.28
CA SER A 401 19.40 -26.14 9.42
C SER A 401 18.61 -27.39 9.03
N ASN A 402 17.67 -27.25 8.07
CA ASN A 402 16.81 -28.33 7.61
C ASN A 402 17.50 -29.28 6.63
N ALA A 403 18.56 -28.85 5.96
CA ALA A 403 19.31 -29.64 4.97
C ALA A 403 19.75 -31.00 5.52
N LYS A 404 20.16 -31.07 6.79
CA LYS A 404 20.61 -32.31 7.45
C LYS A 404 19.54 -33.40 7.60
N PHE A 405 18.27 -33.08 7.39
CA PHE A 405 17.16 -34.01 7.55
C PHE A 405 16.78 -34.75 6.25
N TYR A 406 17.36 -34.33 5.13
CA TYR A 406 17.18 -34.89 3.78
C TYR A 406 18.52 -35.36 3.23
#